data_AF-A0A8D8AXF6-F1
#
_entry.id   AF-A0A8D8AXF6-F1
#
_cell.length_a   1.000
_cell.length_b   1.000
_cell.length_c   1.000
_cell.angle_alpha   90.00
_cell.angle_beta   90.00
_cell.angle_gamma   90.00
#
_symmetry.space_group_name_H-M   'P 1'
#
loop_
_entity.id
_entity.type
_entity.pdbx_description
1 polymer ?
#
loop_
_entity_poly.entity_id
_entity_poly.type
_entity_poly.pdbx_seq_one_letter_code
_entity_poly.pdbx_strand_id
1 'polypeptide(L)'
;MLEACKVQQYPFTVGQDVPEIDWQVFLRETANQIVQEQSPAKLEAVRERLYELLSQGVPSDVIFRGLVENLVKNCDMSLKTQTLNFASLYEHRMQQGSKHIFHLEAFVAQFMALYKKFLNPASVMER
;
A
#
# COMPACT_ATOMS: atom_id res chain seq x y z
N MET A 1 -2.97 20.89 -6.84
CA MET A 1 -3.78 21.14 -5.61
C MET A 1 -3.77 22.61 -5.18
N LEU A 2 -3.07 23.52 -5.87
CA LEU A 2 -3.03 24.96 -5.53
C LEU A 2 -4.43 25.62 -5.54
N GLU A 3 -5.31 25.19 -6.46
CA GLU A 3 -6.70 25.66 -6.52
C GLU A 3 -7.51 25.26 -5.29
N ALA A 4 -7.36 24.01 -4.82
CA ALA A 4 -7.99 23.53 -3.60
C ALA A 4 -7.47 24.28 -2.36
N CYS A 5 -6.16 24.53 -2.29
CA CYS A 5 -5.57 25.38 -1.25
C CYS A 5 -6.19 26.78 -1.25
N LYS A 6 -6.35 27.40 -2.42
CA LYS A 6 -6.96 28.74 -2.55
C LYS A 6 -8.40 28.76 -2.06
N VAL A 7 -9.19 27.71 -2.35
CA VAL A 7 -10.58 27.60 -1.89
C VAL A 7 -10.65 27.39 -0.38
N GLN A 8 -9.78 26.55 0.19
CA GLN A 8 -9.74 26.32 1.64
C GLN A 8 -9.29 27.57 2.41
N GLN A 9 -8.22 28.22 1.96
CA GLN A 9 -7.63 29.36 2.65
C GLN A 9 -6.83 30.26 1.70
N TYR A 10 -7.21 31.53 1.64
CA TYR A 10 -6.48 32.58 0.93
C TYR A 10 -6.50 33.89 1.75
N PRO A 11 -5.39 34.66 1.84
CA PRO A 11 -4.08 34.49 1.18
C PRO A 11 -3.29 33.26 1.64
N PHE A 12 -2.38 32.77 0.79
CA PHE A 12 -1.53 31.63 1.12
C PHE A 12 -0.61 31.92 2.32
N THR A 13 -0.40 30.93 3.18
CA THR A 13 0.52 31.03 4.34
C THR A 13 1.63 29.99 4.24
N VAL A 14 2.78 30.25 4.86
CA VAL A 14 4.01 29.43 4.74
C VAL A 14 3.84 28.00 5.30
N GLY A 15 2.81 27.74 6.11
CA GLY A 15 2.51 26.42 6.69
C GLY A 15 1.12 25.90 6.34
N GLN A 16 0.52 26.37 5.26
CA GLN A 16 -0.80 25.91 4.85
C GLN A 16 -0.76 24.43 4.45
N ASP A 17 -1.65 23.64 5.05
CA ASP A 17 -1.81 22.23 4.68
C ASP A 17 -2.33 22.13 3.25
N VAL A 18 -1.67 21.29 2.45
CA VAL A 18 -2.12 21.01 1.09
C VAL A 18 -3.11 19.85 1.21
N PRO A 19 -4.39 20.05 0.87
CA PRO A 19 -5.37 18.98 0.98
C PRO A 19 -4.87 17.80 0.14
N GLU A 20 -4.95 16.59 0.67
CA GLU A 20 -4.62 15.38 -0.08
C GLU A 20 -5.84 14.88 -0.86
N ILE A 21 -5.62 14.06 -1.88
CA ILE A 21 -6.71 13.50 -2.69
C ILE A 21 -7.31 12.29 -1.94
N ASP A 22 -8.64 12.14 -1.95
CA ASP A 22 -9.35 11.08 -1.21
C ASP A 22 -8.78 9.67 -1.44
N TRP A 23 -8.49 9.31 -2.69
CA TRP A 23 -7.92 7.99 -3.01
C TRP A 23 -6.53 7.77 -2.38
N GLN A 24 -5.73 8.83 -2.21
CA GLN A 24 -4.40 8.76 -1.58
C GLN A 24 -4.54 8.51 -0.08
N VAL A 25 -5.48 9.21 0.56
CA VAL A 25 -5.81 9.02 1.98
C VAL A 25 -6.31 7.60 2.20
N PHE A 26 -7.25 7.13 1.38
CA PHE A 26 -7.80 5.79 1.46
C PHE A 26 -6.75 4.69 1.24
N LEU A 27 -5.81 4.91 0.31
CA LEU A 27 -4.70 4.00 0.07
C LEU A 27 -3.72 3.95 1.25
N ARG A 28 -3.40 5.10 1.86
CA ARG A 28 -2.56 5.18 3.06
C ARG A 28 -3.20 4.46 4.25
N GLU A 29 -4.50 4.64 4.47
CA GLU A 29 -5.25 3.89 5.47
C GLU A 29 -5.23 2.38 5.21
N THR A 30 -5.36 1.97 3.95
CA THR A 30 -5.27 0.57 3.54
C THR A 30 -3.89 -0.01 3.89
N ALA A 31 -2.81 0.73 3.60
CA ALA A 31 -1.46 0.33 3.97
C ALA A 31 -1.29 0.18 5.50
N ASN A 32 -1.87 1.09 6.28
CA ASN A 32 -1.86 1.01 7.74
C ASN A 32 -2.59 -0.25 8.25
N GLN A 33 -3.74 -0.60 7.66
CA GLN A 33 -4.47 -1.82 8.01
C GLN A 33 -3.65 -3.09 7.73
N ILE A 34 -2.90 -3.12 6.62
CA ILE A 34 -2.02 -4.24 6.27
C ILE A 34 -0.90 -4.41 7.31
N VAL A 35 -0.34 -3.31 7.80
CA VAL A 35 0.73 -3.32 8.81
C VAL A 35 0.20 -3.69 10.20
N GLN A 36 -1.03 -3.29 10.53
CA GLN A 36 -1.65 -3.56 11.82
C GLN A 36 -2.00 -5.05 12.03
N GLU A 37 -2.43 -5.76 10.99
CA GLU A 37 -2.89 -7.15 11.12
C GLU A 37 -2.58 -8.01 9.90
N GLN A 38 -1.95 -9.18 10.12
CA GLN A 38 -1.62 -10.16 9.08
C GLN A 38 -2.44 -11.44 9.24
N SER A 39 -3.75 -11.33 8.99
CA SER A 39 -4.72 -12.43 9.00
C SER A 39 -5.39 -12.61 7.62
N PRO A 40 -5.89 -13.82 7.29
CA PRO A 40 -6.62 -14.05 6.04
C PRO A 40 -7.88 -13.18 5.92
N ALA A 41 -8.60 -12.95 7.03
CA ALA A 41 -9.77 -12.08 7.06
C ALA A 41 -9.41 -10.62 6.74
N LYS A 42 -8.26 -10.14 7.25
CA LYS A 42 -7.77 -8.80 6.90
C LYS A 42 -7.39 -8.69 5.42
N LEU A 43 -6.77 -9.73 4.87
CA LEU A 43 -6.42 -9.77 3.44
C LEU A 43 -7.66 -9.67 2.54
N GLU A 44 -8.75 -10.36 2.90
CA GLU A 44 -10.04 -10.25 2.20
C GLU A 44 -10.59 -8.82 2.25
N ALA A 45 -10.61 -8.19 3.43
CA ALA A 45 -11.03 -6.79 3.57
C ALA A 45 -10.14 -5.82 2.77
N VAL A 46 -8.82 -6.05 2.74
CA VAL A 46 -7.89 -5.24 1.94
C VAL A 46 -8.17 -5.43 0.43
N ARG A 47 -8.52 -6.65 0.00
CA ARG A 47 -8.91 -6.91 -1.38
C ARG A 47 -10.15 -6.12 -1.79
N GLU A 48 -11.16 -6.04 -0.93
CA GLU A 48 -12.36 -5.21 -1.18
C GLU A 48 -11.98 -3.73 -1.35
N ARG A 49 -11.10 -3.21 -0.49
CA ARG A 49 -10.59 -1.82 -0.60
C ARG A 49 -9.82 -1.57 -1.90
N LEU A 50 -8.99 -2.53 -2.32
CA LEU A 50 -8.28 -2.43 -3.60
C LEU A 50 -9.24 -2.46 -4.79
N TYR A 51 -10.32 -3.24 -4.70
CA TYR A 51 -11.39 -3.23 -5.70
C TYR A 51 -12.12 -1.89 -5.77
N GLU A 52 -12.37 -1.24 -4.62
CA GLU A 52 -12.99 0.08 -4.57
C GLU A 52 -12.14 1.13 -5.31
N LEU A 53 -10.83 1.15 -5.07
CA LEU A 53 -9.90 2.05 -5.76
C LEU A 53 -9.87 1.82 -7.28
N LEU A 54 -9.86 0.55 -7.71
CA LEU A 54 -9.92 0.19 -9.12
C LEU A 54 -11.26 0.62 -9.75
N SER A 55 -12.36 0.48 -9.01
CA SER A 55 -13.71 0.83 -9.46
C SER A 55 -13.92 2.35 -9.59
N GLN A 56 -13.21 3.13 -8.77
CA GLN A 56 -13.14 4.59 -8.86
C GLN A 56 -12.27 5.09 -10.03
N GLY A 57 -11.64 4.17 -10.79
CA GLY A 57 -10.84 4.50 -11.96
C GLY A 57 -9.37 4.82 -11.67
N VAL A 58 -8.87 4.51 -10.47
CA VAL A 58 -7.44 4.68 -10.15
C VAL A 58 -6.64 3.58 -10.86
N PRO A 59 -5.61 3.93 -11.66
CA PRO A 59 -4.79 2.94 -12.35
C PRO A 59 -4.08 1.97 -11.38
N SER A 60 -3.96 0.70 -11.76
CA SER A 60 -3.38 -0.35 -10.92
C SER A 60 -1.91 -0.12 -10.59
N ASP A 61 -1.13 0.46 -11.51
CA ASP A 61 0.27 0.83 -11.29
C ASP A 61 0.43 1.98 -10.27
N VAL A 62 -0.52 2.92 -10.27
CA VAL A 62 -0.57 4.01 -9.28
C VAL A 62 -0.90 3.47 -7.90
N ILE A 63 -1.90 2.58 -7.81
CA ILE A 63 -2.26 1.89 -6.56
C ILE A 63 -1.06 1.10 -6.04
N PHE A 64 -0.41 0.30 -6.90
CA PHE A 64 0.71 -0.54 -6.53
C PHE A 64 1.88 0.27 -5.97
N ARG A 65 2.30 1.31 -6.70
CA ARG A 65 3.40 2.19 -6.30
C ARG A 65 3.11 2.89 -4.98
N GLY A 66 1.91 3.49 -4.85
CA GLY A 66 1.51 4.16 -3.62
C GLY A 66 1.42 3.20 -2.44
N LEU A 67 0.99 1.96 -2.67
CA LEU A 67 0.96 0.94 -1.62
C LEU A 67 2.38 0.58 -1.16
N VAL A 68 3.30 0.32 -2.08
CA VAL A 68 4.71 0.01 -1.76
C VAL A 68 5.35 1.16 -0.98
N GLU A 69 5.17 2.40 -1.42
CA GLU A 69 5.71 3.59 -0.74
C GLU A 69 5.21 3.70 0.70
N ASN A 70 3.91 3.47 0.94
CA ASN A 70 3.33 3.55 2.28
C ASN A 70 3.74 2.37 3.17
N LEU A 71 3.89 1.17 2.62
CA LEU A 71 4.36 0.00 3.37
C LEU A 71 5.83 0.14 3.77
N VAL A 72 6.69 0.59 2.86
CA VAL A 72 8.13 0.76 3.09
C VAL A 72 8.43 1.83 4.15
N LYS A 73 7.56 2.83 4.33
CA LYS A 73 7.69 3.82 5.42
C LYS A 73 7.63 3.19 6.81
N ASN A 74 6.92 2.08 6.96
CA ASN A 74 6.70 1.40 8.23
C ASN A 74 7.64 0.18 8.46
N CYS A 75 8.64 -0.03 7.60
CA CYS A 75 9.54 -1.19 7.66
C CYS A 75 10.95 -0.81 8.14
N ASP A 76 11.67 -1.75 8.77
CA ASP A 76 13.12 -1.64 9.01
C ASP A 76 13.94 -1.89 7.75
N MET A 77 15.22 -1.44 7.72
CA MET A 77 16.07 -1.49 6.51
C MET A 77 16.17 -2.89 5.86
N SER A 78 16.29 -3.95 6.67
CA SER A 78 16.35 -5.33 6.19
C SER A 78 15.04 -5.79 5.56
N LEU A 79 13.92 -5.35 6.11
CA LEU A 79 12.57 -5.64 5.62
C LEU A 79 12.25 -4.80 4.37
N LYS A 80 12.66 -3.52 4.33
CA LYS A 80 12.51 -2.64 3.16
C LYS A 80 13.15 -3.28 1.92
N THR A 81 14.37 -3.78 2.06
CA THR A 81 15.11 -4.40 0.94
C THR A 81 14.36 -5.62 0.39
N GLN A 82 13.84 -6.47 1.27
CA GLN A 82 13.05 -7.65 0.85
C GLN A 82 11.72 -7.25 0.22
N THR A 83 11.00 -6.30 0.83
CA THR A 83 9.73 -5.77 0.30
C THR A 83 9.92 -5.17 -1.10
N LEU A 84 10.99 -4.40 -1.34
CA LEU A 84 11.28 -3.81 -2.64
C LEU A 84 11.63 -4.87 -3.70
N ASN A 85 12.39 -5.91 -3.34
CA ASN A 85 12.66 -7.02 -4.25
C ASN A 85 11.38 -7.77 -4.66
N PHE A 86 10.46 -8.00 -3.73
CA PHE A 86 9.15 -8.56 -4.08
C PHE A 86 8.33 -7.56 -4.91
N ALA A 87 8.34 -6.28 -4.55
CA ALA A 87 7.60 -5.26 -5.28
C ALA A 87 7.99 -5.23 -6.76
N SER A 88 9.28 -5.24 -7.09
CA SER A 88 9.73 -5.25 -8.49
C SER A 88 9.27 -6.49 -9.27
N LEU A 89 9.25 -7.66 -8.62
CA LEU A 89 8.77 -8.90 -9.23
C LEU A 89 7.27 -8.86 -9.51
N TYR A 90 6.47 -8.37 -8.56
CA TYR A 90 5.01 -8.29 -8.71
C TYR A 90 4.59 -7.18 -9.67
N GLU A 91 5.30 -6.05 -9.70
CA GLU A 91 5.08 -4.97 -10.66
C GLU A 91 5.26 -5.47 -12.10
N HIS A 92 6.38 -6.15 -12.38
CA HIS A 92 6.65 -6.73 -13.69
C HIS A 92 5.56 -7.72 -14.14
N ARG A 93 5.13 -8.60 -13.22
CA ARG A 93 4.05 -9.56 -13.48
C ARG A 93 2.71 -8.87 -13.73
N MET A 94 2.42 -7.80 -13.02
CA MET A 94 1.19 -7.03 -13.17
C MET A 94 1.10 -6.35 -14.54
N GLN A 95 2.23 -5.91 -15.10
CA GLN A 95 2.28 -5.33 -16.45
C GLN A 95 2.10 -6.37 -17.57
N GLN A 96 2.44 -7.64 -17.31
CA GLN A 96 2.29 -8.74 -18.28
C GLN A 96 0.93 -9.47 -18.18
N GLY A 97 0.22 -9.32 -17.05
CA GLY A 97 -1.03 -10.00 -16.77
C GLY A 97 -2.27 -9.17 -17.12
N SER A 98 -3.42 -9.85 -17.26
CA SER A 98 -4.71 -9.21 -17.57
C SER A 98 -5.58 -8.91 -16.35
N LYS A 99 -5.25 -9.47 -15.17
CA LYS A 99 -6.08 -9.35 -13.95
C LYS A 99 -5.31 -8.69 -12.81
N HIS A 100 -5.21 -7.37 -12.85
CA HIS A 100 -4.41 -6.57 -11.92
C HIS A 100 -4.72 -6.82 -10.43
N ILE A 101 -5.99 -7.05 -10.08
CA ILE A 101 -6.39 -7.32 -8.70
C ILE A 101 -5.70 -8.57 -8.10
N PHE A 102 -5.48 -9.62 -8.90
CA PHE A 102 -4.79 -10.82 -8.42
C PHE A 102 -3.33 -10.54 -8.11
N HIS A 103 -2.67 -9.69 -8.89
CA HIS A 103 -1.29 -9.31 -8.65
C HIS A 103 -1.16 -8.41 -7.42
N LEU A 104 -2.09 -7.48 -7.23
CA LEU A 104 -2.17 -6.63 -6.04
C LEU A 104 -2.38 -7.47 -4.78
N GLU A 105 -3.39 -8.34 -4.78
CA GLU A 105 -3.68 -9.23 -3.66
C GLU A 105 -2.50 -10.15 -3.34
N ALA A 106 -1.88 -10.75 -4.36
CA ALA A 106 -0.74 -11.64 -4.16
C ALA A 106 0.48 -10.90 -3.57
N PHE A 107 0.71 -9.63 -3.97
CA PHE A 107 1.75 -8.80 -3.35
C PHE A 107 1.43 -8.51 -1.88
N VAL A 108 0.18 -8.12 -1.56
CA VAL A 108 -0.23 -7.87 -0.18
C VAL A 108 -0.07 -9.12 0.68
N ALA A 109 -0.51 -10.28 0.20
CA ALA A 109 -0.36 -11.55 0.89
C ALA A 109 1.13 -11.89 1.15
N GLN A 110 1.99 -11.67 0.16
CA GLN A 110 3.43 -11.87 0.29
C GLN A 110 4.04 -10.92 1.32
N PHE A 111 3.65 -9.63 1.31
CA PHE A 111 4.08 -8.67 2.30
C PHE A 111 3.62 -9.05 3.71
N MET A 112 2.35 -9.41 3.90
CA MET A 112 1.81 -9.84 5.19
C MET A 112 2.57 -11.06 5.74
N ALA A 113 2.87 -12.04 4.90
CA ALA A 113 3.65 -13.21 5.30
C ALA A 113 5.08 -12.85 5.72
N LEU A 114 5.73 -11.94 4.98
CA LEU A 114 7.07 -11.44 5.29
C LEU A 114 7.08 -10.62 6.60
N TYR A 115 6.13 -9.70 6.75
CA TYR A 115 5.98 -8.83 7.92
C TYR A 115 5.72 -9.64 9.19
N LYS A 116 4.83 -10.64 9.11
CA LYS A 116 4.53 -11.53 10.23
C LYS A 116 5.75 -12.36 10.68
N LYS A 117 6.57 -12.84 9.74
CA LYS A 117 7.83 -13.54 10.05
C LYS A 117 8.84 -12.60 10.73
N PHE A 118 8.90 -11.36 10.27
CA PHE A 118 9.77 -10.34 10.87
C PHE A 118 9.38 -10.01 12.31
N LEU A 119 8.08 -9.88 12.59
CA LEU A 119 7.59 -9.62 13.95
C LEU A 119 7.76 -10.80 14.91
N ASN A 120 7.79 -12.04 14.39
CA ASN A 120 7.87 -13.24 15.22
C ASN A 120 9.09 -14.11 14.86
N PRO A 121 10.31 -13.64 15.14
CA PRO A 121 11.54 -14.37 14.82
C PRO A 121 11.66 -15.71 15.57
N ALA A 122 10.93 -15.88 16.68
CA ALA A 122 10.93 -17.11 17.48
C ALA A 122 10.31 -18.33 16.77
N SER A 123 9.43 -18.11 15.79
CA SER A 123 8.75 -19.19 15.06
C SER A 123 9.61 -19.90 13.99
N VAL A 124 10.85 -19.42 13.77
CA VAL A 124 11.78 -19.97 12.76
C VAL A 124 12.80 -20.93 13.37
N MET A 125 12.92 -21.01 14.71
CA MET A 125 13.86 -21.92 15.38
C MET A 125 13.29 -23.34 15.64
N GLU A 126 12.03 -23.63 15.29
CA GLU A 126 11.42 -24.96 15.44
C GLU A 126 11.30 -25.73 14.11
N ARG A 127 12.32 -25.69 13.26
CA ARG A 127 12.43 -26.59 12.10
C ARG A 127 13.80 -27.22 11.99
#